data_AF-A0A969JZ53-F1
#
_entry.id   AF-A0A969JZ53-F1
#
_cell.length_a   1.000
_cell.length_b   1.000
_cell.length_c   1.000
_cell.angle_alpha   90.00
_cell.angle_beta   90.00
_cell.angle_gamma   90.00
#
_symmetry.space_group_name_H-M   'P 1'
#
loop_
_entity.id
_entity.type
_entity.pdbx_description
1 polymer ?
#
loop_
_entity_poly.entity_id
_entity_poly.type
_entity_poly.pdbx_seq_one_letter_code
_entity_poly.pdbx_strand_id
1 'polypeptide(L)'
;MLLLTQALTQEEQRGIAENLNEEELALFDLLMKPRPELTKDEIEQVKTAARDLLDTLKAEKLVLDWRKRQQTQAQVELTIQDMLDQKLPEAYDTNLYEQKCSQVFDHIYKNYYGAGKSVYAGVG
;
A
#
# COMPACT_ATOMS: atom_id res chain seq x y z
N MET A 1 21.94 14.33 23.23
CA MET A 1 20.89 14.60 22.24
C MET A 1 20.69 13.29 21.48
N LEU A 2 19.68 12.51 21.87
CA LEU A 2 19.48 11.12 21.42
C LEU A 2 18.88 11.12 20.02
N LEU A 3 19.72 10.92 19.00
CA LEU A 3 19.27 10.52 17.67
C LEU A 3 18.94 9.02 17.72
N LEU A 4 17.73 8.73 18.18
CA LEU A 4 17.14 7.39 18.11
C LEU A 4 16.26 7.32 16.86
N THR A 5 16.81 7.66 15.69
CA THR A 5 16.21 7.32 14.39
C THR A 5 16.39 5.82 14.21
N GLN A 6 15.48 5.08 14.84
CA GLN A 6 15.39 3.64 14.74
C GLN A 6 15.02 3.28 13.30
N ALA A 7 16.03 3.07 12.48
CA ALA A 7 15.90 2.14 11.37
C ALA A 7 15.25 0.88 11.94
N LEU A 8 13.99 0.60 11.57
CA LEU A 8 13.25 -0.53 12.15
C LEU A 8 14.18 -1.72 12.25
N THR A 9 14.35 -2.21 13.47
CA THR A 9 15.17 -3.38 13.73
C THR A 9 14.58 -4.55 12.94
N GLN A 10 15.44 -5.42 12.42
CA GLN A 10 15.02 -6.55 11.58
C GLN A 10 13.98 -7.45 12.27
N GLU A 11 13.94 -7.42 13.60
CA GLU A 11 12.95 -8.08 14.46
C GLU A 11 11.57 -7.41 14.38
N GLU A 12 11.49 -6.08 14.34
CA GLU A 12 10.23 -5.35 14.15
C GLU A 12 9.66 -5.58 12.76
N GLN A 13 10.51 -5.59 11.72
CA GLN A 13 10.07 -5.95 10.37
C GLN A 13 9.47 -7.38 10.32
N ARG A 14 10.03 -8.32 11.08
CA ARG A 14 9.47 -9.67 11.21
C ARG A 14 8.12 -9.68 11.92
N GLY A 15 7.99 -9.01 13.07
CA GLY A 15 6.71 -8.96 13.79
C GLY A 15 5.59 -8.29 12.98
N ILE A 16 5.94 -7.30 12.16
CA ILE A 16 5.00 -6.67 11.23
C ILE A 16 4.60 -7.65 10.13
N ALA A 17 5.56 -8.37 9.53
CA ALA A 17 5.33 -9.33 8.46
C ALA A 17 4.54 -10.57 8.91
N GLU A 18 4.69 -11.02 10.15
CA GLU A 18 3.95 -12.18 10.69
C GLU A 18 2.42 -11.95 10.76
N ASN A 19 1.98 -10.70 10.77
CA ASN A 19 0.56 -10.32 10.86
C ASN A 19 -0.01 -9.74 9.56
N LEU A 20 0.75 -9.80 8.46
CA LEU A 20 0.34 -9.32 7.15
C LEU A 20 0.27 -10.50 6.18
N ASN A 21 -0.76 -10.53 5.34
CA ASN A 21 -0.77 -11.46 4.22
C ASN A 21 0.20 -10.98 3.11
N GLU A 22 0.51 -11.83 2.12
CA GLU A 22 1.45 -11.48 1.05
C GLU A 22 1.05 -10.21 0.28
N GLU A 23 -0.25 -9.97 0.09
CA GLU A 23 -0.76 -8.79 -0.62
C GLU A 23 -0.47 -7.51 0.17
N GLU A 24 -0.81 -7.52 1.46
CA GLU A 24 -0.60 -6.41 2.39
C GLU A 24 0.89 -6.15 2.62
N LEU A 25 1.69 -7.21 2.74
CA LEU A 25 3.14 -7.11 2.90
C LEU A 25 3.77 -6.43 1.68
N ALA A 26 3.39 -6.84 0.47
CA ALA A 26 3.91 -6.25 -0.76
C ALA A 26 3.57 -4.76 -0.87
N LEU A 27 2.34 -4.38 -0.51
CA LEU A 27 1.92 -2.98 -0.52
C LEU A 27 2.62 -2.16 0.57
N PHE A 28 2.72 -2.71 1.78
CA PHE A 28 3.44 -2.09 2.88
C PHE A 28 4.92 -1.85 2.52
N ASP A 29 5.59 -2.86 1.95
CA ASP A 29 6.98 -2.75 1.52
C ASP A 29 7.18 -1.65 0.46
N LEU A 30 6.20 -1.49 -0.44
CA LEU A 30 6.20 -0.47 -1.47
C LEU A 30 6.01 0.93 -0.88
N LEU A 31 5.09 1.08 0.09
CA LEU A 31 4.94 2.32 0.86
C LEU A 31 6.17 2.61 1.72
N MET A 32 6.91 1.59 2.16
CA MET A 32 8.10 1.72 2.98
C MET A 32 9.41 1.91 2.18
N LYS A 33 9.42 1.78 0.84
CA LYS A 33 10.65 1.90 0.00
C LYS A 33 10.56 3.06 -1.00
N PRO A 34 11.47 4.06 -0.99
CA PRO A 34 12.62 4.24 -0.09
C PRO A 34 12.19 4.49 1.36
N ARG A 35 13.03 4.05 2.31
CA ARG A 35 12.73 4.03 3.77
C ARG A 35 12.52 5.45 4.29
N PRO A 36 11.28 5.87 4.57
CA PRO A 36 11.05 7.12 5.27
C PRO A 36 11.45 6.93 6.73
N GLU A 37 11.88 8.01 7.38
CA GLU A 37 12.11 8.00 8.82
C GLU A 37 10.75 8.07 9.52
N LEU A 38 10.17 6.90 9.78
CA LEU A 38 8.89 6.75 10.47
C LEU A 38 9.10 6.28 11.91
N THR A 39 8.30 6.80 12.81
CA THR A 39 8.11 6.32 14.17
C THR A 39 7.29 5.03 14.19
N LYS A 40 7.27 4.33 15.33
CA LYS A 40 6.51 3.08 15.51
C LYS A 40 5.02 3.26 15.21
N ASP A 41 4.44 4.35 15.69
CA ASP A 41 3.03 4.67 15.49
C ASP A 41 2.73 4.94 14.00
N GLU A 42 3.62 5.66 13.32
CA GLU A 42 3.50 5.93 11.88
C GLU A 42 3.64 4.65 11.03
N ILE A 43 4.46 3.70 11.45
CA ILE A 43 4.58 2.40 10.78
C ILE A 43 3.27 1.61 10.90
N GLU A 44 2.67 1.56 12.08
CA GLU A 44 1.35 0.94 12.27
C GLU A 44 0.26 1.64 11.47
N GLN A 45 0.36 2.96 11.33
CA GLN A 45 -0.53 3.74 10.48
C GLN A 45 -0.37 3.37 9.00
N VAL A 46 0.85 3.27 8.47
CA VAL A 46 1.11 2.84 7.08
C VAL A 46 0.64 1.40 6.85
N LYS A 47 0.79 0.53 7.85
CA LYS A 47 0.28 -0.85 7.81
C LYS A 47 -1.23 -0.88 7.65
N THR A 48 -1.93 -0.09 8.47
CA THR A 48 -3.40 0.03 8.42
C THR A 48 -3.84 0.65 7.09
N ALA A 49 -3.12 1.67 6.61
CA ALA A 49 -3.37 2.29 5.30
C ALA A 49 -3.29 1.28 4.16
N ALA A 50 -2.25 0.44 4.14
CA ALA A 50 -2.07 -0.60 3.11
C ALA A 50 -3.24 -1.60 3.11
N ARG A 51 -3.61 -2.09 4.29
CA ARG A 51 -4.73 -3.03 4.45
C ARG A 51 -6.06 -2.43 4.00
N ASP A 52 -6.42 -1.26 4.54
CA ASP A 52 -7.68 -0.58 4.21
C ASP A 52 -7.76 -0.27 2.71
N LEU A 53 -6.64 0.10 2.09
CA LEU A 53 -6.56 0.36 0.65
C LEU A 53 -6.82 -0.88 -0.16
N LEU A 54 -6.20 -2.01 0.17
CA LEU A 54 -6.46 -3.27 -0.53
C LEU A 54 -7.89 -3.72 -0.38
N ASP A 55 -8.44 -3.66 0.84
CA ASP A 55 -9.83 -4.07 1.10
C ASP A 55 -10.81 -3.21 0.29
N THR A 56 -10.63 -1.88 0.31
CA THR A 56 -11.47 -0.94 -0.46
C THR A 56 -11.36 -1.17 -1.96
N LEU A 57 -10.13 -1.32 -2.47
CA LEU A 57 -9.91 -1.56 -3.89
C LEU A 57 -10.52 -2.90 -4.32
N LYS A 58 -10.32 -3.98 -3.56
CA LYS A 58 -10.86 -5.31 -3.89
C LYS A 58 -12.38 -5.35 -3.80
N ALA A 59 -12.97 -4.68 -2.82
CA ALA A 59 -14.42 -4.64 -2.62
C ALA A 59 -15.13 -3.83 -3.70
N GLU A 60 -14.60 -2.65 -4.05
CA GLU A 60 -15.35 -1.67 -4.86
C GLU A 60 -14.76 -1.42 -6.26
N LYS A 61 -13.43 -1.46 -6.40
CA LYS A 61 -12.75 -0.91 -7.59
C LYS A 61 -12.18 -1.97 -8.53
N LEU A 62 -11.73 -3.11 -8.01
CA LEU A 62 -11.13 -4.24 -8.75
C LEU A 62 -12.18 -5.23 -9.25
N VAL A 63 -13.33 -4.69 -9.67
CA VAL A 63 -14.45 -5.43 -10.25
C VAL A 63 -14.14 -5.89 -11.69
N LEU A 64 -15.06 -6.62 -12.29
CA LEU A 64 -14.87 -7.22 -13.62
C LEU A 64 -14.56 -6.13 -14.67
N ASP A 65 -13.53 -6.37 -15.50
CA ASP A 65 -13.06 -5.48 -16.56
C ASP A 65 -12.56 -4.09 -16.12
N TRP A 66 -12.21 -3.87 -14.85
CA TRP A 66 -11.70 -2.58 -14.36
C TRP A 66 -10.47 -2.08 -15.14
N ARG A 67 -9.62 -3.00 -15.64
CA ARG A 67 -8.45 -2.66 -16.48
C ARG A 67 -8.82 -2.29 -17.92
N LYS A 68 -10.03 -2.58 -18.40
CA LYS A 68 -10.41 -2.29 -19.80
C LYS A 68 -11.02 -0.90 -19.98
N ARG A 69 -11.56 -0.30 -18.91
CA ARG A 69 -12.22 1.02 -18.98
C ARG A 69 -11.33 2.07 -18.33
N GLN A 70 -11.04 3.14 -19.07
CA GLN A 70 -10.27 4.28 -18.55
C GLN A 70 -10.94 4.92 -17.33
N GLN A 71 -12.27 4.97 -17.29
CA GLN A 71 -13.02 5.52 -16.15
C GLN A 71 -12.76 4.75 -14.84
N THR A 72 -12.75 3.42 -14.89
CA THR A 72 -12.51 2.60 -13.69
C THR A 72 -11.04 2.63 -13.28
N GLN A 73 -10.10 2.71 -14.24
CA GLN A 73 -8.69 2.94 -13.95
C GLN A 73 -8.48 4.28 -13.22
N ALA A 74 -9.07 5.36 -13.73
CA ALA A 74 -9.00 6.68 -13.10
C ALA A 74 -9.62 6.67 -11.70
N GLN A 75 -10.75 5.96 -11.50
CA GLN A 75 -11.34 5.82 -10.17
C GLN A 75 -10.43 5.04 -9.20
N VAL A 76 -9.73 4.00 -9.65
CA VAL A 76 -8.75 3.27 -8.83
C VAL A 76 -7.62 4.22 -8.41
N GLU A 77 -7.06 4.97 -9.36
CA GLU A 77 -5.99 5.91 -9.10
C GLU A 77 -6.39 7.02 -8.12
N LEU A 78 -7.57 7.62 -8.31
CA LEU A 78 -8.12 8.62 -7.38
C LEU A 78 -8.33 8.02 -5.98
N THR A 79 -8.87 6.80 -5.90
CA THR A 79 -9.08 6.12 -4.60
C THR A 79 -7.75 5.88 -3.89
N ILE A 80 -6.70 5.49 -4.62
CA ILE A 80 -5.35 5.32 -4.07
C ILE A 80 -4.84 6.66 -3.52
N GLN A 81 -4.97 7.73 -4.30
CA GLN A 81 -4.56 9.07 -3.87
C GLN A 81 -5.32 9.49 -2.60
N ASP A 82 -6.66 9.53 -2.65
CA ASP A 82 -7.49 9.97 -1.52
C ASP A 82 -7.20 9.17 -0.23
N MET A 83 -7.02 7.85 -0.34
CA MET A 83 -6.74 6.99 0.81
C MET A 83 -5.34 7.20 1.36
N LEU A 84 -4.33 7.29 0.49
CA LEU A 84 -2.96 7.54 0.91
C LEU A 84 -2.80 8.94 1.50
N ASP A 85 -3.48 9.96 0.97
CA ASP A 85 -3.45 11.32 1.51
C ASP A 85 -4.06 11.38 2.92
N GLN A 86 -5.17 10.66 3.14
CA GLN A 86 -5.82 10.63 4.45
C GLN A 86 -5.10 9.77 5.49
N LYS A 87 -4.38 8.73 5.05
CA LYS A 87 -3.84 7.70 5.94
C LYS A 87 -2.33 7.75 6.07
N LEU A 88 -1.58 8.29 5.12
CA LEU A 88 -0.13 8.39 5.26
C LEU A 88 0.26 9.50 6.26
N PRO A 89 1.33 9.31 7.03
CA PRO A 89 1.85 10.33 7.93
C PRO A 89 2.53 11.47 7.16
N GLU A 90 2.69 12.63 7.82
CA GLU A 90 3.32 13.83 7.24
C GLU A 90 4.79 13.63 6.82
N ALA A 91 5.42 12.53 7.25
CA ALA A 91 6.74 12.11 6.79
C ALA A 91 6.81 11.82 5.28
N TYR A 92 5.67 11.64 4.61
CA TYR A 92 5.59 11.51 3.16
C TYR A 92 5.42 12.90 2.53
N ASP A 93 6.52 13.46 2.02
CA ASP A 93 6.47 14.68 1.25
C ASP A 93 5.72 14.48 -0.08
N THR A 94 5.29 15.58 -0.71
CA THR A 94 4.49 15.53 -1.94
C THR A 94 5.14 14.69 -3.05
N ASN A 95 6.47 14.75 -3.20
CA ASN A 95 7.15 13.99 -4.24
C ASN A 95 7.13 12.48 -3.94
N LEU A 96 7.44 12.11 -2.69
CA LEU A 96 7.39 10.73 -2.25
C LEU A 96 5.96 10.18 -2.33
N TYR A 97 4.97 10.96 -1.91
CA TYR A 97 3.56 10.64 -1.99
C TYR A 97 3.10 10.33 -3.43
N GLU A 98 3.38 11.21 -4.39
CA GLU A 98 3.04 10.99 -5.80
C GLU A 98 3.73 9.72 -6.33
N GLN A 99 4.99 9.51 -5.97
CA GLN A 99 5.73 8.32 -6.33
C GLN A 99 5.12 7.05 -5.71
N LYS A 100 4.61 7.11 -4.47
CA LYS A 100 3.91 5.99 -3.84
C LYS A 100 2.61 5.70 -4.54
N CYS A 101 1.78 6.71 -4.80
CA CYS A 101 0.51 6.53 -5.51
C CYS A 101 0.72 5.83 -6.85
N SER A 102 1.70 6.28 -7.63
CA SER A 102 2.03 5.68 -8.93
C SER A 102 2.51 4.22 -8.79
N GLN A 103 3.42 3.95 -7.85
CA GLN A 103 3.92 2.59 -7.63
C GLN A 103 2.82 1.64 -7.13
N VAL A 104 1.94 2.12 -6.24
CA VAL A 104 0.81 1.34 -5.75
C VAL A 104 -0.12 1.02 -6.91
N PHE A 105 -0.49 2.02 -7.71
CA PHE A 105 -1.33 1.81 -8.89
C PHE A 105 -0.72 0.78 -9.85
N ASP A 106 0.57 0.90 -10.16
CA ASP A 106 1.28 -0.05 -11.04
C ASP A 106 1.31 -1.47 -10.43
N HIS A 107 1.54 -1.58 -9.12
CA HIS A 107 1.46 -2.87 -8.41
C HIS A 107 0.06 -3.48 -8.54
N ILE A 108 -0.99 -2.70 -8.31
CA ILE A 108 -2.37 -3.18 -8.43
C ILE A 108 -2.69 -3.56 -9.89
N TYR A 109 -2.28 -2.73 -10.84
CA TYR A 109 -2.44 -2.95 -12.27
C TYR A 109 -1.66 -4.15 -12.79
N LYS A 110 -0.56 -4.55 -12.15
CA LYS A 110 0.16 -5.78 -12.52
C LYS A 110 -0.47 -7.01 -11.88
N ASN A 111 -0.77 -6.93 -10.58
CA ASN A 111 -1.08 -8.10 -9.76
C ASN A 111 -2.57 -8.47 -9.68
N TYR A 112 -3.51 -7.55 -9.99
CA TYR A 112 -4.96 -7.79 -9.86
C TYR A 112 -5.72 -7.73 -11.19
N TYR A 113 -6.05 -8.87 -11.76
CA TYR A 113 -6.66 -8.98 -13.10
C TYR A 113 -8.18 -8.71 -13.10
N GLY A 114 -8.79 -8.57 -11.93
CA GLY A 114 -10.22 -8.35 -11.73
C GLY A 114 -11.00 -9.65 -11.48
N ALA A 115 -12.24 -9.52 -11.01
CA ALA A 115 -13.13 -10.66 -10.70
C ALA A 115 -12.53 -11.66 -9.68
N GLY A 116 -11.84 -11.14 -8.66
CA GLY A 116 -11.18 -11.97 -7.63
C GLY A 116 -9.92 -12.70 -8.10
N LYS A 117 -9.45 -12.49 -9.34
CA LYS A 117 -8.20 -13.07 -9.83
C LYS A 117 -7.05 -12.11 -9.54
N SER A 118 -6.21 -12.45 -8.58
CA SER A 118 -4.89 -11.84 -8.36
C SER A 118 -3.79 -12.89 -8.50
N VAL A 119 -2.53 -12.48 -8.63
CA VAL A 119 -1.37 -13.40 -8.56
C VAL A 119 -1.29 -14.14 -7.23
N TYR A 120 -1.98 -13.63 -6.21
CA TYR A 120 -2.05 -14.18 -4.87
C TYR A 120 -3.22 -15.17 -4.68
N ALA A 121 -4.13 -15.31 -5.66
CA ALA A 121 -5.27 -16.23 -5.60
C ALA A 121 -4.89 -17.72 -5.61
N GLY A 122 -3.59 -18.05 -5.78
CA GLY A 122 -3.05 -19.41 -5.74
C GLY A 122 -2.20 -19.73 -4.51
N VAL A 123 -2.04 -18.79 -3.57
CA VAL A 123 -1.31 -19.03 -2.31
C VAL A 123 -2.34 -19.04 -1.18
N GLY A 124 -2.96 -20.20 -0.98
CA GLY A 124 -3.92 -20.49 0.08
C GLY A 124 -3.84 -21.94 0.48
#